data_AF-A0A348UP34-F1
#
_entry.id   AF-A0A348UP34-F1
#
_cell.length_a   1.000
_cell.length_b   1.000
_cell.length_c   1.000
_cell.angle_alpha   90.00
_cell.angle_beta   90.00
_cell.angle_gamma   90.00
#
_symmetry.space_group_name_H-M   'P 1'
#
loop_
_entity.id
_entity.type
_entity.pdbx_description
1 polymer ?
#
loop_
_entity_poly.entity_id
_entity_poly.type
_entity_poly.pdbx_seq_one_letter_code
_entity_poly.pdbx_strand_id
1 'polypeptide(L)'
;MLAEMPASVHFRRWAFGVMRHCGLPLIAAPCCTSRSNTLTTSAPGDAPRPSEALFQRVLRARDVVTLAFGAMIGWSWVLLTGYWVDTAGSLGTVVAFLAGGAVIALIGLTYAELSAAMPNAGGEHVWTWRALGPGPSFVCTWALLMAYVNVCLFEAVALPTAVEYLLPGIRIGTLWTVFGAPVDAGFVIVGAGSAALMTLINLLGIRTAARVQLAGTGLILLAAILLVSGAVAFGDPARAEPWIAVPATGILTVLIMVPTLLVGFDVIPQSAEEIDLPPRRIGQLIVFSVLLAVAFYGLISFSVALAIGGT
;
A
#
# COMPACT_ATOMS: atom_id res chain seq x y z
N MET A 1 44.84 6.38 -10.73
CA MET A 1 44.13 5.23 -11.31
C MET A 1 43.17 4.69 -10.25
N LEU A 2 42.05 5.39 -10.08
CA LEU A 2 40.89 4.91 -9.34
C LEU A 2 40.24 3.85 -10.23
N ALA A 3 40.24 2.59 -9.79
CA ALA A 3 39.29 1.60 -10.28
C ALA A 3 38.25 1.44 -9.18
N GLU A 4 37.12 2.15 -9.35
CA GLU A 4 35.99 2.05 -8.45
C GLU A 4 35.44 0.62 -8.45
N MET A 5 35.31 0.07 -7.25
CA MET A 5 34.77 -1.25 -7.03
C MET A 5 33.25 -1.24 -7.29
N PRO A 6 32.69 -2.23 -8.01
CA PRO A 6 31.26 -2.26 -8.30
C PRO A 6 30.42 -2.45 -7.03
N ALA A 7 29.25 -1.81 -6.96
CA ALA A 7 28.29 -1.86 -5.84
C ALA A 7 27.86 -3.29 -5.43
N SER A 8 28.07 -4.29 -6.29
CA SER A 8 27.89 -5.72 -5.98
C SER A 8 28.83 -6.24 -4.89
N VAL A 9 29.98 -5.58 -4.67
CA VAL A 9 30.97 -5.94 -3.63
C VAL A 9 30.55 -5.40 -2.26
N HIS A 10 29.90 -4.24 -2.21
CA HIS A 10 29.38 -3.67 -0.95
C HIS A 10 28.20 -4.47 -0.39
N PHE A 11 27.27 -4.92 -1.25
CA PHE A 11 26.16 -5.79 -0.83
C PHE A 11 26.66 -7.17 -0.35
N ARG A 12 27.66 -7.75 -1.04
CA ARG A 12 28.30 -9.00 -0.57
C ARG A 12 28.98 -8.78 0.79
N ARG A 13 29.72 -7.69 0.99
CA ARG A 13 30.36 -7.38 2.29
C ARG A 13 29.35 -7.16 3.42
N TRP A 14 28.19 -6.55 3.15
CA TRP A 14 27.12 -6.40 4.15
C TRP A 14 26.45 -7.75 4.48
N ALA A 15 26.13 -8.56 3.46
CA ALA A 15 25.60 -9.91 3.66
C ALA A 15 26.59 -10.81 4.44
N PHE A 16 27.90 -10.72 4.16
CA PHE A 16 28.95 -11.42 4.91
C PHE A 16 29.11 -10.91 6.35
N GLY A 17 28.84 -9.62 6.62
CA GLY A 17 28.88 -9.03 7.97
C GLY A 17 27.74 -9.53 8.86
N VAL A 18 26.52 -9.64 8.31
CA VAL A 18 25.35 -10.16 9.03
C VAL A 18 25.47 -11.67 9.26
N MET A 19 25.98 -12.43 8.29
CA MET A 19 26.16 -13.89 8.45
C MET A 19 27.23 -14.29 9.47
N ARG A 20 28.27 -13.47 9.70
CA ARG A 20 29.28 -13.71 10.74
C ARG A 20 28.73 -13.54 12.16
N HIS A 21 27.68 -12.75 12.36
CA HIS A 21 27.05 -12.56 13.67
C HIS A 21 26.06 -13.68 14.05
N CYS A 22 25.62 -14.50 13.08
CA CYS A 22 24.61 -15.55 13.30
C CYS A 22 25.13 -17.00 13.28
N GLY A 23 26.45 -17.25 13.25
CA GLY A 23 27.02 -18.56 13.56
C GLY A 23 26.61 -19.76 12.68
N LEU A 24 26.09 -19.54 11.46
CA LEU A 24 25.69 -20.62 10.55
C LEU A 24 26.88 -21.15 9.71
N PRO A 25 27.02 -22.47 9.50
CA PRO A 25 28.14 -23.05 8.77
C PRO A 25 28.06 -22.80 7.26
N LEU A 26 29.19 -22.38 6.70
CA LEU A 26 29.44 -22.09 5.29
C LEU A 26 29.52 -23.38 4.46
N ILE A 27 28.67 -23.50 3.44
CA ILE A 27 28.92 -24.41 2.31
C ILE A 27 29.82 -23.65 1.33
N ALA A 28 31.08 -24.09 1.25
CA ALA A 28 32.08 -23.52 0.35
C ALA A 28 31.82 -23.98 -1.11
N ALA A 29 31.85 -23.04 -2.05
CA ALA A 29 31.96 -23.33 -3.48
C ALA A 29 33.24 -22.68 -4.05
N PRO A 30 33.86 -23.27 -5.09
CA PRO A 30 35.30 -23.15 -5.32
C PRO A 30 35.74 -21.81 -5.90
N CYS A 31 36.90 -21.37 -5.42
CA CYS A 31 37.65 -20.21 -5.88
C CYS A 31 38.24 -20.50 -7.28
N CYS A 32 37.73 -19.85 -8.32
CA CYS A 32 38.38 -19.85 -9.63
C CYS A 32 39.28 -18.62 -9.71
N THR A 33 40.53 -18.80 -9.32
CA THR A 33 41.62 -17.85 -9.55
C THR A 33 42.05 -17.89 -11.01
N SER A 34 41.94 -16.77 -11.72
CA SER A 34 42.84 -16.51 -12.86
C SER A 34 43.15 -15.02 -12.93
N ARG A 35 44.45 -14.76 -12.93
CA ARG A 35 45.15 -13.49 -12.87
C ARG A 35 45.73 -13.24 -14.26
N SER A 36 45.44 -12.09 -14.88
CA SER A 36 46.34 -11.54 -15.91
C SER A 36 46.17 -10.03 -16.04
N ASN A 37 47.27 -9.32 -15.79
CA ASN A 37 47.51 -7.93 -16.13
C ASN A 37 47.53 -7.74 -17.65
N THR A 38 46.86 -6.69 -18.14
CA THR A 38 47.28 -5.99 -19.36
C THR A 38 46.91 -4.51 -19.27
N LEU A 39 47.94 -3.67 -19.22
CA LEU A 39 47.89 -2.22 -19.36
C LEU A 39 47.84 -1.88 -20.86
N THR A 40 46.79 -1.19 -21.32
CA THR A 40 46.82 -0.48 -22.62
C THR A 40 45.89 0.73 -22.59
N THR A 41 46.50 1.91 -22.60
CA THR A 41 46.16 3.15 -23.33
C THR A 41 44.80 3.85 -23.12
N SER A 42 44.91 5.15 -22.82
CA SER A 42 43.86 6.17 -22.66
C SER A 42 42.96 6.39 -23.88
N ALA A 43 41.65 6.59 -23.64
CA ALA A 43 40.73 7.29 -24.53
C ALA A 43 39.94 8.36 -23.75
N PRO A 44 39.74 9.57 -24.28
CA PRO A 44 39.02 10.65 -23.62
C PRO A 44 37.51 10.59 -23.93
N GLY A 45 36.67 10.82 -22.90
CA GLY A 45 35.25 11.13 -23.08
C GLY A 45 34.29 9.95 -22.88
N ASP A 46 34.17 9.44 -21.66
CA ASP A 46 32.94 8.77 -21.25
C ASP A 46 32.05 9.82 -20.58
N ALA A 47 31.17 10.42 -21.37
CA ALA A 47 29.94 11.00 -20.83
C ALA A 47 29.20 9.89 -20.05
N PRO A 48 28.51 10.19 -18.93
CA PRO A 48 27.69 9.19 -18.27
C PRO A 48 26.70 8.63 -19.29
N ARG A 49 26.75 7.32 -19.56
CA ARG A 49 25.78 6.68 -20.42
C ARG A 49 24.40 6.89 -19.78
N PRO A 50 23.47 7.60 -20.42
CA PRO A 50 22.11 7.65 -19.91
C PRO A 50 21.58 6.23 -20.05
N SER A 51 21.44 5.51 -18.94
CA SER A 51 20.43 4.47 -18.89
C SER A 51 19.12 5.19 -19.20
N GLU A 52 18.56 4.90 -20.37
CA GLU A 52 17.35 5.52 -20.92
C GLU A 52 16.31 5.68 -19.81
N ALA A 53 16.08 6.92 -19.38
CA ALA A 53 14.97 7.24 -18.50
C ALA A 53 13.69 7.10 -19.32
N LEU A 54 13.19 5.86 -19.45
CA LEU A 54 11.91 5.54 -20.09
C LEU A 54 10.74 6.26 -19.40
N PHE A 55 10.90 6.61 -18.13
CA PHE A 55 9.90 7.28 -17.30
C PHE A 55 10.26 8.74 -17.02
N GLN A 56 9.28 9.64 -17.19
CA GLN A 56 9.43 11.05 -16.83
C GLN A 56 9.24 11.23 -15.32
N ARG A 57 10.19 11.88 -14.66
CA ARG A 57 10.09 12.25 -13.24
C ARG A 57 9.11 13.40 -13.05
N VAL A 58 7.88 13.07 -12.66
CA VAL A 58 6.77 14.02 -12.60
C VAL A 58 6.11 14.08 -11.22
N LEU A 59 6.33 13.09 -10.35
CA LEU A 59 5.69 12.99 -9.04
C LEU A 59 6.53 13.69 -7.96
N ARG A 60 5.93 14.65 -7.26
CA ARG A 60 6.56 15.34 -6.13
C ARG A 60 6.15 14.68 -4.81
N ALA A 61 6.81 15.06 -3.70
CA ALA A 61 6.53 14.49 -2.38
C ALA A 61 5.05 14.55 -1.96
N ARG A 62 4.34 15.64 -2.26
CA ARG A 62 2.90 15.76 -1.98
C ARG A 62 2.09 14.76 -2.78
N ASP A 63 2.42 14.58 -4.05
CA ASP A 63 1.74 13.64 -4.93
C ASP A 63 1.99 12.21 -4.43
N VAL A 64 3.24 11.87 -4.09
CA VAL A 64 3.61 10.55 -3.56
C VAL A 64 2.87 10.22 -2.26
N VAL A 65 2.81 11.15 -1.29
CA VAL A 65 2.05 10.93 -0.06
C VAL A 65 0.57 10.78 -0.33
N THR A 66 0.01 11.62 -1.21
CA THR A 66 -1.42 11.60 -1.54
C THR A 66 -1.80 10.32 -2.28
N LEU A 67 -0.93 9.85 -3.19
CA LEU A 67 -1.07 8.59 -3.89
C LEU A 67 -1.05 7.41 -2.91
N ALA A 68 -0.05 7.32 -2.04
CA ALA A 68 0.08 6.22 -1.10
C ALA A 68 -1.03 6.22 -0.05
N PHE A 69 -1.30 7.38 0.55
CA PHE A 69 -2.37 7.55 1.54
C PHE A 69 -3.73 7.27 0.91
N GLY A 70 -4.02 7.86 -0.24
CA GLY A 70 -5.28 7.64 -0.94
C GLY A 70 -5.45 6.22 -1.48
N ALA A 71 -4.37 5.51 -1.79
CA ALA A 71 -4.42 4.10 -2.16
C ALA A 71 -4.74 3.19 -0.96
N MET A 72 -4.29 3.56 0.25
CA MET A 72 -4.65 2.84 1.48
C MET A 72 -6.09 3.13 1.91
N ILE A 73 -6.55 4.38 1.79
CA ILE A 73 -7.90 4.77 2.21
C ILE A 73 -8.93 4.52 1.10
N GLY A 74 -9.43 3.28 1.02
CA GLY A 74 -10.51 2.85 0.09
C GLY A 74 -11.93 2.95 0.68
N TRP A 75 -12.88 2.12 0.23
CA TRP A 75 -14.25 2.11 0.78
C TRP A 75 -14.39 1.51 2.18
N SER A 76 -13.34 0.84 2.67
CA SER A 76 -13.36 0.11 3.94
C SER A 76 -13.70 0.98 5.14
N TRP A 77 -13.19 2.22 5.21
CA TRP A 77 -13.49 3.12 6.34
C TRP A 77 -14.95 3.59 6.36
N VAL A 78 -15.66 3.58 5.22
CA VAL A 78 -17.09 3.93 5.17
C VAL A 78 -17.95 2.71 5.49
N LEU A 79 -17.62 1.57 4.91
CA LEU A 79 -18.49 0.38 4.93
C LEU A 79 -18.23 -0.53 6.12
N LEU A 80 -17.00 -0.64 6.60
CA LEU A 80 -16.60 -1.64 7.61
C LEU A 80 -16.34 -1.04 8.99
N THR A 81 -16.25 0.29 9.14
CA THR A 81 -15.95 0.89 10.46
C THR A 81 -16.99 0.54 11.51
N GLY A 82 -18.28 0.52 11.16
CA GLY A 82 -19.33 0.07 12.08
C GLY A 82 -19.12 -1.38 12.53
N TYR A 83 -18.75 -2.26 11.60
CA TYR A 83 -18.44 -3.66 11.91
C TYR A 83 -17.22 -3.81 12.82
N TRP A 84 -16.16 -3.02 12.63
CA TRP A 84 -14.98 -3.06 13.51
C TRP A 84 -15.33 -2.63 14.93
N VAL A 85 -16.04 -1.51 15.06
CA VAL A 85 -16.47 -0.97 16.36
C VAL A 85 -17.39 -1.95 17.08
N ASP A 86 -18.36 -2.54 16.39
CA ASP A 86 -19.26 -3.55 16.95
C ASP A 86 -18.50 -4.82 17.39
N THR A 87 -17.54 -5.27 16.57
CA THR A 87 -16.82 -6.52 16.82
C THR A 87 -15.77 -6.38 17.93
N ALA A 88 -14.97 -5.30 17.94
CA ALA A 88 -13.83 -5.13 18.85
C ALA A 88 -14.08 -4.13 19.98
N GLY A 89 -15.12 -3.31 19.89
CA GLY A 89 -15.31 -2.13 20.72
C GLY A 89 -14.56 -0.93 20.19
N SER A 90 -14.86 0.25 20.72
CA SER A 90 -14.30 1.53 20.26
C SER A 90 -12.78 1.60 20.46
N LEU A 91 -12.29 1.35 21.68
CA LEU A 91 -10.85 1.30 21.96
C LEU A 91 -10.21 0.02 21.44
N GLY A 92 -10.93 -1.11 21.46
CA GLY A 92 -10.41 -2.37 20.90
C GLY A 92 -10.07 -2.25 19.41
N THR A 93 -10.88 -1.52 18.65
CA THR A 93 -10.60 -1.21 17.23
C THR A 93 -9.34 -0.37 17.07
N VAL A 94 -9.20 0.70 17.87
CA VAL A 94 -8.00 1.56 17.83
C VAL A 94 -6.74 0.77 18.19
N VAL A 95 -6.81 -0.08 19.23
CA VAL A 95 -5.71 -0.97 19.62
C VAL A 95 -5.35 -1.94 18.49
N ALA A 96 -6.34 -2.52 17.81
CA ALA A 96 -6.10 -3.40 16.66
C ALA A 96 -5.37 -2.66 15.53
N PHE A 97 -5.78 -1.44 15.17
CA PHE A 97 -5.11 -0.63 14.16
C PHE A 97 -3.70 -0.20 14.57
N LEU A 98 -3.47 0.15 15.84
CA LEU A 98 -2.14 0.50 16.33
C LEU A 98 -1.20 -0.71 16.32
N ALA A 99 -1.67 -1.87 16.77
CA ALA A 99 -0.88 -3.10 16.78
C ALA A 99 -0.58 -3.61 15.36
N GLY A 100 -1.59 -3.67 14.49
CA GLY A 100 -1.42 -4.07 13.10
C GLY A 100 -0.58 -3.06 12.32
N GLY A 101 -0.83 -1.77 12.56
CA GLY A 101 -0.06 -0.67 12.01
C GLY A 101 1.41 -0.70 12.41
N ALA A 102 1.74 -1.09 13.64
CA ALA A 102 3.13 -1.28 14.07
C ALA A 102 3.82 -2.40 13.29
N VAL A 103 3.13 -3.53 13.05
CA VAL A 103 3.66 -4.63 12.22
C VAL A 103 3.90 -4.17 10.78
N ILE A 104 2.92 -3.46 10.20
CA ILE A 104 3.05 -2.92 8.84
C ILE A 104 4.12 -1.82 8.77
N ALA A 105 4.32 -1.01 9.81
CA ALA A 105 5.40 -0.03 9.85
C ALA A 105 6.79 -0.69 9.85
N LEU A 106 6.96 -1.85 10.52
CA LEU A 106 8.20 -2.63 10.44
C LEU A 106 8.47 -3.15 9.03
N ILE A 107 7.43 -3.58 8.30
CA ILE A 107 7.53 -3.92 6.88
C ILE A 107 7.82 -2.67 6.05
N GLY A 108 7.18 -1.54 6.36
CA GLY A 108 7.43 -0.26 5.72
C GLY A 108 8.88 0.21 5.85
N LEU A 109 9.55 -0.09 6.98
CA LEU A 109 10.97 0.20 7.17
C LEU A 109 11.87 -0.65 6.26
N THR A 110 11.56 -1.94 6.07
CA THR A 110 12.33 -2.78 5.12
C THR A 110 12.14 -2.32 3.68
N TYR A 111 10.91 -1.93 3.34
CA TYR A 111 10.57 -1.30 2.07
C TYR A 111 11.28 0.04 1.88
N ALA A 112 11.41 0.85 2.93
CA ALA A 112 12.10 2.13 2.88
C ALA A 112 13.59 1.96 2.55
N GLU A 113 14.26 0.99 3.19
CA GLU A 113 15.66 0.66 2.90
C GLU A 113 15.84 0.13 1.47
N LEU A 114 14.98 -0.78 1.02
CA LEU A 114 15.04 -1.35 -0.33
C LEU A 114 14.77 -0.31 -1.42
N SER A 115 13.77 0.54 -1.22
CA SER A 115 13.41 1.63 -2.15
C SER A 115 14.52 2.68 -2.26
N ALA A 116 15.19 2.98 -1.14
CA ALA A 116 16.32 3.91 -1.14
C ALA A 116 17.57 3.31 -1.78
N ALA A 117 17.80 2.00 -1.63
CA ALA A 117 18.94 1.29 -2.19
C ALA A 117 18.78 0.96 -3.69
N MET A 118 17.56 0.68 -4.14
CA MET A 118 17.22 0.27 -5.51
C MET A 118 15.96 1.00 -5.98
N PRO A 119 16.05 2.29 -6.33
CA PRO A 119 14.91 3.12 -6.75
C PRO A 119 14.54 2.85 -8.22
N ASN A 120 14.28 1.58 -8.54
CA ASN A 120 13.85 1.13 -9.86
C ASN A 120 12.34 0.87 -9.85
N ALA A 121 11.69 1.08 -10.99
CA ALA A 121 10.27 0.78 -11.15
C ALA A 121 10.03 -0.74 -11.06
N GLY A 122 8.88 -1.14 -10.51
CA GLY A 122 8.50 -2.55 -10.32
C GLY A 122 8.70 -3.08 -8.89
N GLY A 123 9.24 -2.27 -7.97
CA GLY A 123 9.26 -2.53 -6.53
C GLY A 123 9.70 -3.95 -6.14
N GLU A 124 8.80 -4.68 -5.49
CA GLU A 124 9.01 -6.01 -4.95
C GLU A 124 9.53 -7.01 -5.98
N HIS A 125 9.01 -6.97 -7.21
CA HIS A 125 9.46 -7.87 -8.28
C HIS A 125 10.96 -7.74 -8.51
N VAL A 126 11.44 -6.50 -8.64
CA VAL A 126 12.85 -6.21 -8.90
C VAL A 126 13.72 -6.63 -7.72
N TRP A 127 13.24 -6.38 -6.49
CA TRP A 127 13.97 -6.74 -5.28
C TRP A 127 14.09 -8.25 -5.12
N THR A 128 12.99 -9.00 -5.28
CA THR A 128 13.00 -10.45 -5.16
C THR A 128 13.77 -11.13 -6.28
N TRP A 129 13.70 -10.58 -7.50
CA TRP A 129 14.47 -11.09 -8.63
C TRP A 129 15.97 -10.97 -8.37
N ARG A 130 16.41 -9.81 -7.87
CA ARG A 130 17.82 -9.56 -7.57
C ARG A 130 18.32 -10.35 -6.36
N ALA A 131 17.48 -10.55 -5.35
CA ALA A 131 17.88 -11.21 -4.10
C ALA A 131 17.82 -12.74 -4.18
N LEU A 132 16.76 -13.30 -4.80
CA LEU A 132 16.42 -14.72 -4.74
C LEU A 132 16.41 -15.42 -6.11
N GLY A 133 16.56 -14.65 -7.20
CA GLY A 133 16.52 -15.18 -8.56
C GLY A 133 15.10 -15.41 -9.09
N PRO A 134 14.97 -16.04 -10.28
CA PRO A 134 13.74 -16.03 -11.06
C PRO A 134 12.58 -16.81 -10.43
N GLY A 135 12.83 -17.98 -9.84
CA GLY A 135 11.79 -18.86 -9.30
C GLY A 135 11.00 -18.22 -8.13
N PRO A 136 11.67 -17.85 -7.02
CA PRO A 136 11.01 -17.18 -5.91
C PRO A 136 10.37 -15.84 -6.29
N SER A 137 11.03 -15.09 -7.19
CA SER A 137 10.48 -13.82 -7.70
C SER A 137 9.19 -14.01 -8.50
N PHE A 138 9.09 -15.09 -9.29
CA PHE A 138 7.86 -15.42 -10.01
C PHE A 138 6.70 -15.67 -9.05
N VAL A 139 6.93 -16.46 -8.00
CA VAL A 139 5.90 -16.75 -6.97
C VAL A 139 5.48 -15.48 -6.24
N CYS A 140 6.43 -14.64 -5.83
CA CYS A 140 6.14 -13.36 -5.18
C CYS A 140 5.30 -12.43 -6.07
N THR A 141 5.67 -12.33 -7.35
CA THR A 141 4.96 -11.47 -8.31
C THR A 141 3.54 -11.98 -8.56
N TRP A 142 3.35 -13.30 -8.64
CA TRP A 142 2.01 -13.87 -8.77
C TRP A 142 1.15 -13.62 -7.52
N ALA A 143 1.74 -13.73 -6.33
CA ALA A 143 1.02 -13.42 -5.09
C ALA A 143 0.58 -11.94 -5.06
N LEU A 144 1.44 -11.01 -5.48
CA LEU A 144 1.12 -9.58 -5.61
C LEU A 144 0.01 -9.32 -6.63
N LEU A 145 0.08 -9.95 -7.81
CA LEU A 145 -0.96 -9.83 -8.83
C LEU A 145 -2.33 -10.29 -8.30
N MET A 146 -2.38 -11.41 -7.60
CA MET A 146 -3.61 -11.92 -6.98
C MET A 146 -4.14 -10.98 -5.90
N ALA A 147 -3.25 -10.38 -5.10
CA ALA A 147 -3.63 -9.38 -4.11
C ALA A 147 -4.28 -8.15 -4.77
N TYR A 148 -3.70 -7.62 -5.86
CA TYR A 148 -4.27 -6.47 -6.58
C TYR A 148 -5.59 -6.81 -7.28
N VAL A 149 -5.72 -8.00 -7.88
CA VAL A 149 -6.99 -8.46 -8.46
C VAL A 149 -8.08 -8.51 -7.38
N ASN A 150 -7.77 -9.02 -6.19
CA ASN A 150 -8.71 -9.06 -5.08
C ASN A 150 -9.18 -7.65 -4.64
N VAL A 151 -8.27 -6.67 -4.59
CA VAL A 151 -8.63 -5.27 -4.29
C VAL A 151 -9.59 -4.71 -5.34
N CYS A 152 -9.32 -4.92 -6.64
CA CYS A 152 -10.23 -4.47 -7.70
C CYS A 152 -11.62 -5.12 -7.60
N LEU A 153 -11.70 -6.40 -7.24
CA LEU A 153 -12.97 -7.10 -7.03
C LEU A 153 -13.75 -6.53 -5.85
N PHE A 154 -13.06 -6.25 -4.73
CA PHE A 154 -13.68 -5.62 -3.56
C PHE A 154 -14.27 -4.25 -3.91
N GLU A 155 -13.48 -3.40 -4.58
CA GLU A 155 -13.88 -2.03 -4.95
C GLU A 155 -15.05 -2.02 -5.95
N ALA A 156 -15.11 -2.99 -6.87
CA ALA A 156 -16.22 -3.12 -7.82
C ALA A 156 -17.58 -3.42 -7.15
N VAL A 157 -17.59 -3.97 -5.93
CA VAL A 157 -18.79 -4.21 -5.13
C VAL A 157 -19.04 -3.08 -4.13
N ALA A 158 -17.96 -2.52 -3.58
CA ALA A 158 -18.04 -1.47 -2.58
C ALA A 158 -18.63 -0.16 -3.13
N LEU A 159 -18.26 0.25 -4.36
CA LEU A 159 -18.78 1.47 -4.96
C LEU A 159 -20.30 1.42 -5.20
N PRO A 160 -20.87 0.39 -5.83
CA PRO A 160 -22.33 0.26 -5.91
C PRO A 160 -23.03 0.25 -4.56
N THR A 161 -22.42 -0.40 -3.55
CA THR A 161 -22.95 -0.40 -2.18
C THR A 161 -23.01 1.02 -1.60
N ALA A 162 -21.95 1.80 -1.80
CA ALA A 162 -21.91 3.20 -1.39
C ALA A 162 -22.96 4.05 -2.14
N VAL A 163 -23.15 3.81 -3.43
CA VAL A 163 -24.18 4.50 -4.23
C VAL A 163 -25.58 4.14 -3.75
N GLU A 164 -25.84 2.89 -3.35
CA GLU A 164 -27.14 2.46 -2.81
C GLU A 164 -27.51 3.21 -1.52
N TYR A 165 -26.52 3.49 -0.65
CA TYR A 165 -26.75 4.32 0.55
C TYR A 165 -27.18 5.76 0.23
N LEU A 166 -26.74 6.30 -0.92
CA LEU A 166 -27.08 7.66 -1.36
C LEU A 166 -28.35 7.72 -2.21
N LEU A 167 -28.58 6.70 -3.04
CA LEU A 167 -29.66 6.59 -3.99
C LEU A 167 -30.37 5.24 -3.80
N PRO A 168 -31.33 5.15 -2.86
CA PRO A 168 -32.07 3.90 -2.66
C PRO A 168 -32.83 3.53 -3.94
N GLY A 169 -32.69 2.29 -4.40
CA GLY A 169 -33.36 1.78 -5.61
C GLY A 169 -32.46 1.54 -6.83
N ILE A 170 -31.13 1.51 -6.67
CA ILE A 170 -30.23 1.15 -7.79
C ILE A 170 -30.38 -0.31 -8.23
N ARG A 171 -30.99 -1.16 -7.40
CA ARG A 171 -31.18 -2.59 -7.67
C ARG A 171 -32.29 -2.77 -8.70
N ILE A 172 -31.91 -2.67 -9.97
CA ILE A 172 -32.80 -2.83 -11.12
C ILE A 172 -32.58 -4.22 -11.70
N GLY A 173 -33.64 -5.04 -11.73
CA GLY A 173 -33.66 -6.34 -12.40
C GLY A 173 -32.62 -7.33 -11.90
N THR A 174 -33.00 -8.24 -11.01
CA THR A 174 -32.12 -9.34 -10.58
C THR A 174 -31.83 -10.26 -11.77
N LEU A 175 -30.56 -10.37 -12.17
CA LEU A 175 -30.17 -11.24 -13.28
C LEU A 175 -30.07 -12.70 -12.83
N TRP A 176 -29.29 -12.94 -11.77
CA TRP A 176 -29.06 -14.26 -11.22
C TRP A 176 -28.75 -14.18 -9.72
N THR A 177 -28.70 -15.34 -9.05
CA THR A 177 -28.34 -15.45 -7.63
C THR A 177 -27.11 -16.34 -7.50
N VAL A 178 -26.14 -15.93 -6.69
CA VAL A 178 -24.92 -16.72 -6.40
C VAL A 178 -24.78 -16.82 -4.89
N PHE A 179 -24.69 -18.05 -4.35
CA PHE A 179 -24.59 -18.29 -2.90
C PHE A 179 -25.67 -17.57 -2.06
N GLY A 180 -26.88 -17.40 -2.61
CA GLY A 180 -27.98 -16.70 -1.94
C GLY A 180 -27.93 -15.17 -2.02
N ALA A 181 -26.91 -14.59 -2.65
CA ALA A 181 -26.83 -13.15 -2.92
C ALA A 181 -27.41 -12.83 -4.31
N PRO A 182 -28.42 -11.95 -4.42
CA PRO A 182 -28.94 -11.51 -5.72
C PRO A 182 -27.93 -10.57 -6.40
N VAL A 183 -27.70 -10.80 -7.68
CA VAL A 183 -26.89 -9.94 -8.55
C VAL A 183 -27.83 -9.14 -9.44
N ASP A 184 -27.95 -7.85 -9.13
CA ASP A 184 -28.85 -6.93 -9.81
C ASP A 184 -28.15 -6.16 -10.94
N ALA A 185 -28.87 -5.85 -12.02
CA ALA A 185 -28.30 -5.22 -13.20
C ALA A 185 -27.69 -3.86 -12.88
N GLY A 186 -28.39 -3.05 -12.09
CA GLY A 186 -27.87 -1.74 -11.70
C GLY A 186 -26.59 -1.82 -10.86
N PHE A 187 -26.46 -2.85 -10.01
CA PHE A 187 -25.23 -3.09 -9.25
C PHE A 187 -24.05 -3.43 -10.17
N VAL A 188 -24.29 -4.32 -11.15
CA VAL A 188 -23.29 -4.70 -12.15
C VAL A 188 -22.91 -3.53 -13.04
N ILE A 189 -23.87 -2.73 -13.50
CA ILE A 189 -23.64 -1.55 -14.35
C ILE A 189 -22.74 -0.55 -13.62
N VAL A 190 -23.03 -0.24 -12.36
CA VAL A 190 -22.24 0.70 -11.57
C VAL A 190 -20.83 0.16 -11.32
N GLY A 191 -20.71 -1.10 -10.87
CA GLY A 191 -19.42 -1.70 -10.54
C GLY A 191 -18.54 -1.88 -11.77
N ALA A 192 -19.02 -2.59 -12.79
CA ALA A 192 -18.28 -2.81 -14.03
C ALA A 192 -18.04 -1.49 -14.80
N GLY A 193 -19.00 -0.58 -14.78
CA GLY A 193 -18.87 0.75 -15.38
C GLY A 193 -17.76 1.58 -14.73
N SER A 194 -17.67 1.58 -13.40
CA SER A 194 -16.59 2.26 -12.69
C SER A 194 -15.22 1.62 -12.97
N ALA A 195 -15.13 0.30 -13.05
CA ALA A 195 -13.89 -0.40 -13.38
C ALA A 195 -13.43 -0.10 -14.82
N ALA A 196 -14.36 -0.07 -15.77
CA ALA A 196 -14.07 0.31 -17.16
C ALA A 196 -13.63 1.78 -17.28
N LEU A 197 -14.28 2.69 -16.54
CA LEU A 197 -13.88 4.09 -16.46
C LEU A 197 -12.48 4.25 -15.89
N MET A 198 -12.16 3.54 -14.81
CA MET A 198 -10.84 3.63 -14.20
C MET A 198 -9.76 3.01 -15.09
N THR A 199 -10.09 1.94 -15.82
CA THR A 199 -9.24 1.39 -16.89
C THR A 199 -8.96 2.43 -17.97
N LEU A 200 -9.98 3.17 -18.44
CA LEU A 200 -9.79 4.25 -19.42
C LEU A 200 -8.88 5.36 -18.89
N ILE A 201 -9.06 5.77 -17.62
CA ILE A 201 -8.21 6.79 -16.97
C ILE A 201 -6.75 6.32 -16.91
N ASN A 202 -6.52 5.04 -16.61
CA ASN A 202 -5.18 4.46 -16.58
C ASN A 202 -4.53 4.43 -17.97
N LEU A 203 -5.31 4.22 -19.04
CA LEU A 203 -4.81 4.28 -20.42
C LEU A 203 -4.45 5.69 -20.89
N LEU A 204 -5.06 6.74 -20.31
CA LEU A 204 -4.72 8.15 -20.60
C LEU A 204 -3.38 8.59 -19.98
N GLY A 205 -2.88 7.84 -19.00
CA GLY A 205 -1.54 7.99 -18.42
C GLY A 205 -1.53 8.26 -16.91
N ILE A 206 -0.35 8.12 -16.31
CA ILE A 206 -0.14 8.21 -14.86
C ILE A 206 -0.45 9.60 -14.29
N ARG A 207 -0.21 10.68 -15.06
CA ARG A 207 -0.48 12.05 -14.60
C ARG A 207 -1.99 12.31 -14.44
N THR A 208 -2.83 11.76 -15.31
CA THR A 208 -4.28 11.85 -15.17
C THR A 208 -4.78 11.02 -14.00
N ALA A 209 -4.27 9.79 -13.84
CA ALA A 209 -4.58 8.94 -12.70
C ALA A 209 -4.21 9.63 -11.36
N ALA A 210 -3.02 10.23 -11.28
CA ALA A 210 -2.57 10.96 -10.09
C ALA A 210 -3.47 12.16 -9.74
N ARG A 211 -3.97 12.91 -10.75
CA ARG A 211 -4.92 14.00 -10.51
C ARG A 211 -6.28 13.50 -9.99
N VAL A 212 -6.79 12.41 -10.55
CA VAL A 212 -8.03 11.77 -10.09
C VAL A 212 -7.86 11.28 -8.66
N GLN A 213 -6.75 10.61 -8.36
CA GLN A 213 -6.41 10.16 -7.01
C GLN A 213 -6.32 11.33 -6.03
N LEU A 214 -5.69 12.44 -6.42
CA LEU A 214 -5.56 13.63 -5.58
C LEU A 214 -6.93 14.27 -5.30
N ALA A 215 -7.81 14.35 -6.31
CA ALA A 215 -9.17 14.83 -6.12
C ALA A 215 -9.99 13.90 -5.21
N GLY A 216 -9.92 12.58 -5.42
CA GLY A 216 -10.60 11.58 -4.60
C GLY A 216 -10.13 11.60 -3.15
N THR A 217 -8.81 11.65 -2.93
CA THR A 217 -8.22 11.75 -1.59
C THR A 217 -8.63 13.05 -0.90
N GLY A 218 -8.68 14.17 -1.64
CA GLY A 218 -9.18 15.44 -1.13
C GLY A 218 -10.65 15.37 -0.67
N LEU A 219 -11.51 14.70 -1.45
CA LEU A 219 -12.91 14.46 -1.08
C LEU A 219 -13.04 13.58 0.16
N ILE A 220 -12.24 12.51 0.25
CA ILE A 220 -12.21 11.63 1.42
C ILE A 220 -11.78 12.41 2.67
N LEU A 221 -10.74 13.23 2.57
CA LEU A 221 -10.28 14.07 3.68
C LEU A 221 -11.36 15.08 4.10
N LEU A 222 -12.08 15.67 3.15
CA LEU A 222 -13.20 16.56 3.46
C LEU A 222 -14.31 15.81 4.20
N ALA A 223 -14.71 14.63 3.72
CA ALA A 223 -15.73 13.81 4.37
C ALA A 223 -15.29 13.37 5.78
N ALA A 224 -14.02 13.01 5.95
CA ALA A 224 -13.42 12.68 7.24
C ALA A 224 -13.46 13.87 8.21
N ILE A 225 -13.08 15.07 7.77
CA ILE A 225 -13.15 16.29 8.60
C ILE A 225 -14.60 16.57 9.01
N LEU A 226 -15.56 16.45 8.09
CA LEU A 226 -16.98 16.63 8.39
C LEU A 226 -17.45 15.61 9.42
N LEU A 227 -17.09 14.33 9.27
CA LEU A 227 -17.44 13.27 10.22
C LEU A 227 -16.85 13.55 11.60
N VAL A 228 -15.55 13.83 11.69
CA VAL A 228 -14.85 14.10 12.96
C VAL A 228 -15.45 15.34 13.64
N SER A 229 -15.67 16.43 12.89
CA SER A 229 -16.27 17.65 13.45
C SER A 229 -17.71 17.42 13.94
N GLY A 230 -18.50 16.62 13.21
CA GLY A 230 -19.84 16.22 13.62
C GLY A 230 -19.82 15.34 14.87
N ALA A 231 -18.89 14.38 14.95
CA ALA A 231 -18.71 13.53 16.14
C ALA A 231 -18.28 14.35 17.36
N VAL A 232 -17.43 15.36 17.21
CA VAL A 232 -17.04 16.25 18.32
C VAL A 232 -18.19 17.16 18.75
N ALA A 233 -18.99 17.67 17.81
CA ALA A 233 -20.08 18.60 18.11
C ALA A 233 -21.35 17.92 18.66
N PHE A 234 -21.66 16.71 18.18
CA PHE A 234 -22.94 16.02 18.45
C PHE A 234 -22.77 14.60 19.02
N GLY A 235 -21.55 14.10 19.13
CA GLY A 235 -21.28 12.76 19.66
C GLY A 235 -21.47 12.68 21.17
N ASP A 236 -21.87 11.50 21.63
CA ASP A 236 -22.05 11.21 23.04
C ASP A 236 -20.99 10.19 23.48
N PRO A 237 -20.08 10.53 24.42
CA PRO A 237 -19.08 9.58 24.93
C PRO A 237 -19.67 8.29 25.48
N ALA A 238 -20.92 8.30 25.97
CA ALA A 238 -21.58 7.09 26.45
C ALA A 238 -21.85 6.07 25.32
N ARG A 239 -21.93 6.53 24.07
CA ARG A 239 -22.11 5.66 22.88
C ARG A 239 -20.84 4.92 22.50
N ALA A 240 -19.67 5.38 22.95
CA ALA A 240 -18.42 4.69 22.72
C ALA A 240 -18.27 3.42 23.58
N GLU A 241 -19.19 3.17 24.50
CA GLU A 241 -19.26 1.90 25.23
C GLU A 241 -19.96 0.82 24.38
N PRO A 242 -19.44 -0.42 24.36
CA PRO A 242 -18.30 -0.92 25.14
C PRO A 242 -16.95 -0.49 24.54
N TRP A 243 -16.06 -0.06 25.43
CA TRP A 243 -14.67 0.29 25.08
C TRP A 243 -13.92 -0.90 24.46
N ILE A 244 -14.17 -2.09 25.00
CA ILE A 244 -13.71 -3.37 24.47
C ILE A 244 -14.92 -4.29 24.40
N ALA A 245 -15.22 -4.79 23.21
CA ALA A 245 -16.32 -5.73 23.02
C ALA A 245 -16.01 -7.08 23.70
N VAL A 246 -17.06 -7.74 24.17
CA VAL A 246 -16.98 -9.08 24.77
C VAL A 246 -17.58 -10.08 23.78
N PRO A 247 -16.84 -11.14 23.39
CA PRO A 247 -15.50 -11.50 23.82
C PRO A 247 -14.39 -10.63 23.19
N ALA A 248 -13.31 -10.39 23.94
CA ALA A 248 -12.16 -9.58 23.50
C ALA A 248 -11.42 -10.16 22.27
N THR A 249 -11.77 -11.38 21.83
CA THR A 249 -11.30 -11.97 20.57
C THR A 249 -11.69 -11.13 19.35
N GLY A 250 -12.68 -10.25 19.46
CA GLY A 250 -13.02 -9.31 18.38
C GLY A 250 -11.88 -8.39 17.97
N ILE A 251 -10.98 -8.02 18.91
CA ILE A 251 -9.76 -7.26 18.61
C ILE A 251 -8.88 -8.02 17.63
N LEU A 252 -8.75 -9.35 17.79
CA LEU A 252 -7.97 -10.20 16.90
C LEU A 252 -8.60 -10.26 15.50
N THR A 253 -9.93 -10.29 15.41
CA THR A 253 -10.66 -10.26 14.13
C THR A 253 -10.33 -8.99 13.35
N VAL A 254 -10.40 -7.82 13.99
CA VAL A 254 -10.05 -6.55 13.35
C VAL A 254 -8.56 -6.50 13.02
N LEU A 255 -7.69 -6.95 13.92
CA LEU A 255 -6.23 -6.97 13.74
C LEU A 255 -5.81 -7.74 12.48
N ILE A 256 -6.46 -8.88 12.19
CA ILE A 256 -6.18 -9.71 11.01
C ILE A 256 -6.57 -8.97 9.71
N MET A 257 -7.53 -8.05 9.75
CA MET A 257 -7.93 -7.25 8.58
C MET A 257 -6.96 -6.09 8.30
N VAL A 258 -6.29 -5.55 9.32
CA VAL A 258 -5.43 -4.35 9.22
C VAL A 258 -4.38 -4.44 8.09
N PRO A 259 -3.64 -5.55 7.91
CA PRO A 259 -2.68 -5.66 6.81
C PRO A 259 -3.30 -5.43 5.43
N THR A 260 -4.51 -5.96 5.19
CA THR A 260 -5.23 -5.76 3.92
C THR A 260 -5.71 -4.33 3.76
N LEU A 261 -6.09 -3.65 4.85
CA LEU A 261 -6.53 -2.26 4.85
C LEU A 261 -5.39 -1.25 4.64
N LEU A 262 -4.16 -1.67 4.91
CA LEU A 262 -2.97 -0.85 4.71
C LEU A 262 -2.22 -1.18 3.42
N VAL A 263 -2.78 -2.01 2.54
CA VAL A 263 -2.26 -2.19 1.17
C VAL A 263 -2.39 -0.86 0.41
N GLY A 264 -1.32 -0.38 -0.22
CA GLY A 264 -1.28 0.91 -0.91
C GLY A 264 0.00 1.71 -0.67
N PHE A 265 0.73 1.46 0.42
CA PHE A 265 2.05 2.10 0.63
C PHE A 265 3.11 1.64 -0.39
N ASP A 266 2.92 0.45 -0.93
CA ASP A 266 3.72 -0.22 -1.96
C ASP A 266 3.55 0.41 -3.36
N VAL A 267 2.58 1.31 -3.56
CA VAL A 267 2.50 2.12 -4.79
C VAL A 267 3.74 3.00 -4.96
N ILE A 268 4.35 3.45 -3.87
CA ILE A 268 5.55 4.30 -3.89
C ILE A 268 6.74 3.62 -4.60
N PRO A 269 7.21 2.43 -4.16
CA PRO A 269 8.30 1.74 -4.84
C PRO A 269 7.96 1.31 -6.27
N GLN A 270 6.70 1.00 -6.56
CA GLN A 270 6.27 0.60 -7.91
C GLN A 270 6.50 1.72 -8.93
N SER A 271 6.29 2.98 -8.53
CA SER A 271 6.48 4.17 -9.37
C SER A 271 7.80 4.92 -9.08
N ALA A 272 8.79 4.27 -8.46
CA ALA A 272 10.00 4.96 -7.97
C ALA A 272 10.76 5.77 -9.04
N GLU A 273 10.78 5.31 -10.30
CA GLU A 273 11.46 6.00 -11.41
C GLU A 273 10.73 7.27 -11.88
N GLU A 274 9.44 7.42 -11.56
CA GLU A 274 8.63 8.59 -11.88
C GLU A 274 8.66 9.66 -10.77
N ILE A 275 9.26 9.34 -9.63
CA ILE A 275 9.34 10.23 -8.47
C ILE A 275 10.54 11.16 -8.59
N ASP A 276 10.28 12.47 -8.56
CA ASP A 276 11.30 13.52 -8.57
C ASP A 276 11.78 13.85 -7.15
N LEU A 277 12.35 12.85 -6.47
CA LEU A 277 12.88 12.99 -5.10
C LEU A 277 14.19 12.21 -4.91
N PRO A 278 15.01 12.60 -3.93
CA PRO A 278 16.15 11.79 -3.52
C PRO A 278 15.67 10.40 -3.02
N PRO A 279 16.37 9.29 -3.35
CA PRO A 279 15.94 7.93 -2.96
C PRO A 279 15.67 7.76 -1.46
N ARG A 280 16.48 8.41 -0.60
CA ARG A 280 16.26 8.40 0.86
C ARG A 280 14.92 8.99 1.28
N ARG A 281 14.43 10.04 0.59
CA ARG A 281 13.12 10.62 0.88
C ARG A 281 12.00 9.70 0.45
N ILE A 282 12.15 8.96 -0.65
CA ILE A 282 11.15 7.99 -1.11
C ILE A 282 10.86 6.98 0.00
N GLY A 283 11.90 6.40 0.60
CA GLY A 283 11.74 5.46 1.71
C GLY A 283 11.08 6.07 2.96
N GLN A 284 11.44 7.31 3.32
CA GLN A 284 10.80 8.01 4.45
C GLN A 284 9.29 8.25 4.22
N LEU A 285 8.88 8.52 2.98
CA LEU A 285 7.48 8.73 2.63
C LEU A 285 6.63 7.45 2.78
N ILE A 286 7.22 6.26 2.61
CA ILE A 286 6.54 4.98 2.84
C ILE A 286 6.12 4.84 4.31
N VAL A 287 7.06 5.02 5.23
CA VAL A 287 6.75 4.89 6.67
C VAL A 287 5.79 6.00 7.10
N PHE A 288 6.00 7.22 6.61
CA PHE A 288 5.12 8.35 6.91
C PHE A 288 3.68 8.11 6.45
N SER A 289 3.46 7.57 5.25
CA SER A 289 2.13 7.31 4.74
C SER A 289 1.41 6.22 5.55
N VAL A 290 2.11 5.16 5.95
CA VAL A 290 1.55 4.09 6.81
C VAL A 290 1.10 4.65 8.15
N LEU A 291 1.96 5.43 8.83
CA LEU A 291 1.61 6.04 10.11
C LEU A 291 0.41 6.99 9.99
N LEU A 292 0.34 7.75 8.88
CA LEU A 292 -0.78 8.63 8.58
C LEU A 292 -2.08 7.84 8.38
N ALA A 293 -2.03 6.70 7.66
CA ALA A 293 -3.19 5.83 7.46
C ALA A 293 -3.68 5.20 8.78
N VAL A 294 -2.77 4.73 9.64
CA VAL A 294 -3.11 4.19 10.96
C VAL A 294 -3.79 5.26 11.83
N ALA A 295 -3.25 6.48 11.84
CA ALA A 295 -3.87 7.61 12.55
C ALA A 295 -5.25 7.93 12.00
N PHE A 296 -5.43 7.92 10.68
CA PHE A 296 -6.71 8.15 10.03
C PHE A 296 -7.75 7.09 10.43
N TYR A 297 -7.43 5.80 10.27
CA TYR A 297 -8.34 4.72 10.63
C TYR A 297 -8.72 4.72 12.11
N GLY A 298 -7.76 4.98 13.01
CA GLY A 298 -8.03 5.12 14.44
C GLY A 298 -8.96 6.28 14.75
N LEU A 299 -8.70 7.46 14.16
CA LEU A 299 -9.52 8.67 14.36
C LEU A 299 -10.95 8.49 13.84
N ILE A 300 -11.11 7.91 12.65
CA ILE A 300 -12.42 7.64 12.05
C ILE A 300 -13.19 6.61 12.88
N SER A 301 -12.54 5.52 13.28
CA SER A 301 -13.19 4.48 14.09
C SER A 301 -13.72 5.04 15.42
N PHE A 302 -12.92 5.88 16.08
CA PHE A 302 -13.35 6.53 17.31
C PHE A 302 -14.49 7.54 17.07
N SER A 303 -14.40 8.33 15.99
CA SER A 303 -15.46 9.29 15.64
C SER A 303 -16.78 8.61 15.33
N VAL A 304 -16.73 7.49 14.62
CA VAL A 304 -17.90 6.66 14.33
C VAL A 304 -18.48 6.09 15.63
N ALA A 305 -17.65 5.57 16.54
CA ALA A 305 -18.11 5.05 17.84
C ALA A 305 -18.84 6.10 18.71
N LEU A 306 -18.48 7.37 18.59
CA LEU A 306 -19.21 8.46 19.28
C LEU A 306 -20.58 8.75 18.64
N ALA A 307 -20.75 8.42 17.36
CA ALA A 307 -21.95 8.72 16.58
C ALA A 307 -22.98 7.59 16.65
N ILE A 308 -22.56 6.34 16.41
CA ILE A 308 -23.41 5.15 16.49
C ILE A 308 -23.38 4.61 17.93
N GLY A 309 -24.51 4.72 18.63
CA GLY A 309 -24.68 4.11 19.95
C GLY A 309 -24.56 2.60 19.87
N GLY A 310 -23.79 2.01 20.80
CA GLY A 310 -23.79 0.57 21.03
C GLY A 310 -25.22 0.08 21.23
N THR A 311 -25.66 -0.85 20.37
CA THR A 311 -26.92 -1.58 20.55
C THR A 311 -26.77 -2.65 21.60
#